data_AF-W7VP81-F1
#
_entry.id   AF-W7VP81-F1
#
_cell.length_a   1.000
_cell.length_b   1.000
_cell.length_c   1.000
_cell.angle_alpha   90.00
_cell.angle_beta   90.00
_cell.angle_gamma   90.00
#
_symmetry.space_group_name_H-M   'P 1'
#
loop_
_entity.id
_entity.type
_entity.pdbx_description
1 polymer ?
#
loop_
_entity_poly.entity_id
_entity_poly.type
_entity_poly.pdbx_seq_one_letter_code
_entity_poly.pdbx_strand_id
1 'polypeptide(L)' 'MLDVSHAPFPGFNRAQAAVIEGAVLVSRLHMLAPDKVDTEMGYLQIAIDKTAGPEEHEAWGWLREAVARQRVQAGAGT' A
#
# COMPACT_ATOMS: atom_id res chain seq x y z
N MET A 1 -33.89 0.11 22.16
CA MET A 1 -33.16 0.32 20.90
C MET A 1 -31.70 0.48 21.29
N LEU A 2 -30.89 -0.58 21.14
CA LEU A 2 -29.45 -0.49 21.40
C LEU A 2 -28.81 0.05 20.13
N ASP A 3 -28.23 1.24 20.24
CA ASP A 3 -27.46 1.84 19.16
C ASP A 3 -26.12 1.12 19.08
N VAL A 4 -25.87 0.40 17.96
CA VAL A 4 -24.62 -0.34 17.77
C VAL A 4 -23.57 0.64 17.28
N SER A 5 -22.72 1.08 18.20
CA SER A 5 -21.59 1.96 17.88
C SER A 5 -20.36 1.11 17.50
N HIS A 6 -19.70 1.46 16.38
CA HIS A 6 -18.39 0.90 16.04
C HIS A 6 -17.32 1.33 17.04
N ALA A 7 -16.16 0.68 16.98
CA ALA A 7 -15.00 1.08 17.78
C ALA A 7 -14.66 2.57 17.54
N PRO A 8 -14.23 3.31 18.57
CA PRO A 8 -13.82 4.71 18.42
C PRO A 8 -12.73 4.87 17.37
N PHE A 9 -12.79 5.97 16.61
CA PHE A 9 -11.75 6.28 15.63
C PHE A 9 -10.42 6.59 16.35
N PRO A 10 -9.34 5.83 16.09
CA PRO A 10 -8.08 5.99 16.81
C PRO A 10 -7.30 7.27 16.43
N GLY A 11 -7.72 7.98 15.38
CA GLY A 11 -7.06 9.18 14.87
C GLY A 11 -6.39 8.94 13.52
N PHE A 12 -5.84 10.00 12.94
CA PHE A 12 -5.16 9.92 11.66
C PHE A 12 -3.76 9.29 11.80
N ASN A 13 -3.46 8.33 10.93
CA ASN A 13 -2.14 7.71 10.81
C ASN A 13 -1.66 7.80 9.35
N ARG A 14 -0.44 8.28 9.13
CA ARG A 14 0.11 8.47 7.78
C ARG A 14 0.44 7.16 7.08
N ALA A 15 0.83 6.12 7.81
CA ALA A 15 1.06 4.80 7.27
C ALA A 15 -0.25 4.16 6.80
N GLN A 16 -1.35 4.33 7.54
CA GLN A 16 -2.67 3.89 7.08
C GLN A 16 -3.08 4.55 5.78
N ALA A 17 -2.90 5.87 5.66
CA ALA A 17 -3.12 6.58 4.40
C ALA A 17 -2.21 6.05 3.27
N ALA A 18 -0.94 5.78 3.58
CA ALA A 18 0.00 5.25 2.60
C ALA A 18 -0.33 3.82 2.14
N VAL A 19 -0.86 2.97 3.03
CA VAL A 19 -1.38 1.64 2.68
C VAL A 19 -2.56 1.76 1.71
N ILE A 20 -3.48 2.70 1.95
CA ILE A 20 -4.63 2.95 1.05
C ILE A 20 -4.15 3.40 -0.33
N GLU A 21 -3.27 4.41 -0.40
CA GLU A 21 -2.73 4.89 -1.68
C GLU A 21 -1.89 3.81 -2.38
N GLY A 22 -1.14 3.00 -1.63
CA GLY A 22 -0.39 1.86 -2.15
C GLY A 22 -1.29 0.79 -2.75
N ALA A 23 -2.45 0.49 -2.15
CA ALA A 23 -3.45 -0.42 -2.71
C ALA A 23 -4.03 0.11 -4.02
N VAL A 24 -4.31 1.42 -4.08
CA VAL A 24 -4.75 2.10 -5.31
C VAL A 24 -3.68 2.02 -6.40
N LEU A 25 -2.40 2.22 -6.06
CA LEU A 25 -1.29 2.07 -7.00
C LEU A 25 -1.19 0.64 -7.53
N VAL A 26 -1.21 -0.37 -6.65
CA VAL A 26 -1.11 -1.79 -6.99
C VAL A 26 -2.25 -2.25 -7.91
N SER A 27 -3.46 -1.68 -7.76
CA SER A 27 -4.60 -2.02 -8.63
C SER A 27 -4.41 -1.61 -10.11
N ARG A 28 -3.44 -0.74 -10.40
CA ARG A 28 -3.23 -0.12 -11.73
C ARG A 28 -1.86 -0.40 -12.35
N LEU A 29 -1.09 -1.35 -11.79
CA LEU A 29 0.29 -1.59 -12.24
C LEU A 29 0.42 -1.90 -13.73
N HIS A 30 -0.56 -2.57 -14.33
CA HIS A 30 -0.57 -2.91 -15.76
C HIS A 30 -0.68 -1.69 -16.69
N MET A 31 -1.02 -0.51 -16.17
CA MET A 31 -1.17 0.74 -16.95
C MET A 31 -0.05 1.75 -16.67
N LEU A 32 0.85 1.48 -15.73
CA LEU A 32 1.83 2.45 -15.23
C LEU A 32 3.25 2.08 -15.67
N ALA A 33 4.05 3.11 -15.97
CA ALA A 33 5.47 2.93 -16.21
C ALA A 33 6.18 2.44 -14.92
N PRO A 34 7.14 1.51 -15.01
CA PRO A 34 7.86 0.97 -13.84
C PRO A 34 8.46 2.05 -12.94
N ASP A 35 9.13 3.04 -13.52
CA ASP A 35 9.79 4.13 -12.78
C ASP A 35 8.78 4.97 -11.97
N LYS A 36 7.55 5.12 -12.47
CA LYS A 36 6.48 5.78 -11.73
C LYS A 36 6.08 4.96 -10.51
N VAL A 37 5.93 3.64 -10.67
CA VAL A 37 5.62 2.76 -9.54
C VAL A 37 6.71 2.84 -8.48
N ASP A 38 7.99 2.82 -8.86
CA ASP A 38 9.12 2.95 -7.92
C ASP A 38 9.11 4.28 -7.18
N THR A 39 8.88 5.38 -7.90
CA THR A 39 8.83 6.73 -7.31
C THR A 39 7.71 6.85 -6.27
N GLU A 40 6.50 6.41 -6.62
CA GLU A 40 5.33 6.49 -5.75
C GLU A 40 5.50 5.56 -4.53
N MET A 41 5.93 4.31 -4.73
CA MET A 41 6.21 3.37 -3.63
C MET A 41 7.29 3.92 -2.69
N GLY A 42 8.35 4.52 -3.22
CA GLY A 42 9.41 5.16 -2.43
C GLY A 42 8.91 6.34 -1.60
N TYR A 43 8.01 7.16 -2.15
CA TYR A 43 7.42 8.28 -1.41
C TYR A 43 6.51 7.78 -0.27
N LEU A 44 5.68 6.78 -0.55
CA LEU A 44 4.78 6.16 0.44
C LEU A 44 5.55 5.44 1.56
N GLN A 45 6.70 4.84 1.24
CA GLN A 45 7.57 4.18 2.22
C GLN A 45 7.97 5.13 3.38
N ILE A 46 8.16 6.43 3.11
CA ILE A 46 8.51 7.42 4.15
C ILE A 46 7.44 7.48 5.24
N ALA A 47 6.16 7.32 4.89
CA ALA A 47 5.07 7.32 5.86
C ALA A 47 5.03 6.01 6.65
N ILE A 48 5.28 4.88 5.98
CA ILE A 48 5.39 3.55 6.62
C ILE A 48 6.52 3.57 7.66
N ASP A 49 7.73 3.96 7.26
CA ASP A 49 8.91 3.95 8.13
C ASP A 49 8.74 4.80 9.38
N LYS A 50 7.93 5.86 9.30
CA LYS A 50 7.77 6.83 10.39
C LYS A 50 6.58 6.56 11.30
N THR A 51 5.55 5.86 10.82
CA THR A 51 4.25 5.83 11.51
C THR A 51 3.52 4.48 11.48
N ALA A 52 4.09 3.46 10.82
CA ALA A 52 3.47 2.14 10.75
C ALA A 52 3.55 1.41 12.09
N GLY A 53 2.45 0.76 12.47
CA GLY A 53 2.42 -0.34 13.41
C GLY A 53 2.53 -1.69 12.70
N PRO A 54 2.36 -2.80 13.44
CA PRO A 54 2.45 -4.15 12.89
C PRO A 54 1.48 -4.40 11.74
N GLU A 55 0.24 -3.92 11.85
CA GLU A 55 -0.81 -4.11 10.83
C GLU A 55 -0.46 -3.36 9.53
N GLU A 56 0.03 -2.12 9.62
CA GLU A 56 0.45 -1.38 8.44
C GLU A 56 1.70 -2.00 7.78
N HIS A 57 2.63 -2.55 8.58
CA HIS A 57 3.78 -3.28 8.04
C HIS A 57 3.38 -4.56 7.30
N GLU A 58 2.43 -5.32 7.84
CA GLU A 58 1.89 -6.51 7.19
C GLU A 58 1.22 -6.15 5.86
N ALA A 59 0.30 -5.19 5.89
CA ALA A 59 -0.40 -4.72 4.70
C ALA A 59 0.58 -4.18 3.64
N TRP A 60 1.58 -3.40 4.06
CA TRP A 60 2.63 -2.91 3.17
C TRP A 60 3.45 -4.04 2.55
N GLY A 61 3.70 -5.12 3.32
CA GLY A 61 4.30 -6.35 2.83
C GLY A 61 3.55 -6.93 1.63
N TRP A 62 2.23 -7.11 1.76
CA TRP A 62 1.38 -7.62 0.68
C TRP A 62 1.43 -6.76 -0.58
N LEU A 63 1.48 -5.42 -0.42
CA LEU A 63 1.58 -4.48 -1.53
C LEU A 63 2.91 -4.61 -2.27
N ARG A 64 4.04 -4.67 -1.55
CA ARG A 64 5.36 -4.88 -2.18
C ARG A 64 5.43 -6.21 -2.92
N GLU A 65 4.86 -7.27 -2.34
CA GLU A 65 4.80 -8.56 -3.01
C GLU A 65 3.97 -8.51 -4.30
N ALA A 66 2.85 -7.78 -4.31
CA ALA A 66 2.04 -7.61 -5.51
C ALA A 66 2.83 -6.90 -6.63
N VAL A 67 3.57 -5.85 -6.29
CA VAL A 67 4.49 -5.17 -7.23
C VAL A 67 5.55 -6.14 -7.75
N ALA A 68 6.18 -6.92 -6.87
CA ALA A 68 7.19 -7.91 -7.26
C ALA A 68 6.62 -8.98 -8.21
N ARG A 69 5.43 -9.52 -7.91
CA ARG A 69 4.74 -10.50 -8.77
C ARG A 69 4.46 -9.93 -10.16
N GLN A 70 3.98 -8.69 -10.25
CA GLN A 70 3.73 -8.03 -11.53
C GLN A 70 5.01 -7.91 -12.37
N ARG A 71 6.15 -7.58 -11.75
CA ARG A 71 7.44 -7.47 -12.44
C ARG A 71 7.91 -8.79 -13.03
N VAL A 72 7.74 -9.87 -12.27
CA VAL A 72 8.05 -11.22 -12.75
C VAL A 72 7.17 -11.57 -13.97
N GLN A 73 5.87 -11.28 -13.91
CA GLN A 73 4.95 -11.54 -15.01
C GLN A 73 5.27 -10.71 -16.26
N ALA A 74 5.64 -9.43 -16.10
CA ALA A 74 6.04 -8.57 -17.21
C ALA A 74 7.35 -9.05 -17.88
N GLY A 75 8.31 -9.56 -17.10
CA GLY A 75 9.56 -10.11 -17.61
C GLY A 75 9.44 -11.49 -18.25
N ALA A 76 8.46 -12.31 -17.84
CA ALA A 76 8.22 -13.64 -18.40
C ALA A 76 7.50 -13.63 -19.76
N GLY A 77 6.97 -12.48 -20.18
CA GLY A 77 6.32 -12.30 -21.48
C GLY A 77 7.25 -11.82 -22.61
N THR A 78 8.56 -11.75 -22.38
CA THR A 78 9.60 -11.44 -23.38
C THR A 78 10.41 -12.70 -23.67
#